data_AF-A0A366VFG5-F1
#
_entry.id   AF-A0A366VFG5-F1
#
_cell.length_a   1.000
_cell.length_b   1.000
_cell.length_c   1.000
_cell.angle_alpha   90.00
_cell.angle_beta   90.00
_cell.angle_gamma   90.00
#
_symmetry.space_group_name_H-M   'P 1'
#
loop_
_entity.id
_entity.type
_entity.pdbx_description
1 polymer ?
#
loop_
_entity_poly.entity_id
_entity_poly.type
_entity_poly.pdbx_seq_one_letter_code
_entity_poly.pdbx_strand_id
1 'polypeptide(L)' 'MEVNKKQLADIFGASIRTIQNWQEQGMPVLRGGGKGNEVLY' A
#
# COMPACT_ATOMS: atom_id res chain seq x y z
N MET A 1 -6.92 9.02 -6.73
CA MET A 1 -7.18 7.65 -7.21
C MET A 1 -6.91 6.77 -6.02
N GLU A 2 -7.91 6.08 -5.48
CA GLU A 2 -7.69 5.17 -4.35
C GLU A 2 -7.17 3.85 -4.89
N VAL A 3 -5.95 3.47 -4.49
CA VAL A 3 -5.34 2.20 -4.93
C VAL A 3 -5.00 1.33 -3.72
N ASN A 4 -5.18 0.03 -3.85
CA ASN A 4 -4.71 -0.91 -2.83
C ASN A 4 -3.24 -1.32 -3.07
N LYS A 5 -2.68 -2.06 -2.12
CA LYS A 5 -1.26 -2.47 -2.15
C LYS A 5 -0.87 -3.27 -3.41
N LYS A 6 -1.80 -4.05 -3.98
CA LYS A 6 -1.55 -4.84 -5.21
C LYS A 6 -1.49 -3.92 -6.42
N GLN A 7 -2.49 -3.05 -6.58
CA GLN A 7 -2.51 -2.07 -7.67
C GLN A 7 -1.32 -1.14 -7.61
N LEU A 8 -0.92 -0.71 -6.40
CA LEU A 8 0.27 0.12 -6.21
C LEU A 8 1.55 -0.62 -6.63
N ALA A 9 1.67 -1.90 -6.27
CA ALA A 9 2.78 -2.75 -6.72
C ALA A 9 2.84 -2.86 -8.25
N ASP A 10 1.70 -3.06 -8.90
CA ASP A 10 1.61 -3.15 -10.36
C ASP A 10 1.98 -1.83 -11.05
N ILE A 11 1.53 -0.67 -10.52
CA ILE A 11 1.84 0.67 -11.05
C ILE A 11 3.34 0.96 -10.98
N PHE A 12 3.98 0.61 -9.86
CA PHE A 12 5.40 0.89 -9.65
C PHE A 12 6.32 -0.22 -10.14
N GLY A 13 5.78 -1.32 -10.70
CA GLY A 13 6.56 -2.48 -11.12
C GLY A 13 7.35 -3.10 -9.96
N ALA A 14 6.83 -2.99 -8.74
CA ALA A 14 7.50 -3.39 -7.50
C ALA A 14 6.80 -4.61 -6.88
N SER A 15 7.49 -5.28 -5.95
CA SER A 15 6.84 -6.34 -5.18
C SER A 15 5.90 -5.75 -4.12
N ILE A 16 4.83 -6.47 -3.78
CA ILE A 16 3.95 -6.11 -2.65
C ILE A 16 4.74 -5.91 -1.35
N ARG A 17 5.82 -6.68 -1.14
CA ARG A 17 6.72 -6.54 0.01
C ARG A 17 7.48 -5.22 0.00
N THR A 18 7.89 -4.75 -1.17
CA THR A 18 8.51 -3.42 -1.33
C THR A 18 7.54 -2.33 -0.88
N ILE A 19 6.28 -2.40 -1.30
CA ILE A 19 5.25 -1.44 -0.88
C ILE A 19 5.01 -1.51 0.63
N GLN A 20 5.02 -2.71 1.23
CA GLN A 20 4.94 -2.86 2.68
C GLN A 20 6.12 -2.22 3.41
N ASN A 21 7.35 -2.40 2.92
CA ASN A 21 8.52 -1.76 3.50
C ASN A 21 8.41 -0.23 3.43
N TRP A 22 7.90 0.33 2.32
CA TRP A 22 7.66 1.77 2.21
C TRP A 22 6.64 2.25 3.24
N GLN A 23 5.55 1.50 3.43
CA GLN A 23 4.57 1.79 4.47
C GLN A 23 5.21 1.80 5.87
N GLU A 24 6.04 0.82 6.19
CA GLU A 24 6.78 0.74 7.46
C GLU A 24 7.83 1.86 7.62
N GLN A 25 8.35 2.39 6.52
CA GLN A 25 9.25 3.54 6.48
C GLN A 25 8.53 4.91 6.54
N GLY A 26 7.19 4.93 6.62
CA GLY A 26 6.41 6.15 6.76
C GLY A 26 5.80 6.68 5.47
N MET A 27 5.65 5.84 4.43
CA MET A 27 4.89 6.20 3.24
C MET A 27 3.45 6.63 3.63
N PRO A 28 2.96 7.76 3.09
CA PRO A 28 1.60 8.19 3.33
C PRO A 28 0.58 7.14 2.88
N VAL A 29 -0.41 6.89 3.71
CA VAL A 29 -1.57 6.04 3.39
C VAL A 29 -2.83 6.88 3.50
N LEU A 30 -3.74 6.75 2.55
CA LEU A 30 -5.03 7.44 2.56
C LEU A 30 -5.94 6.89 3.66
N ARG A 31 -5.93 5.57 3.86
CA ARG A 31 -6.63 4.90 4.96
C ARG A 31 -5.80 3.77 5.53
N GLY A 32 -5.58 3.82 6.84
CA GLY A 32 -4.90 2.76 7.59
C GLY A 32 -5.72 1.46 7.55
N GLY A 33 -5.05 0.36 7.22
CA GLY A 33 -5.64 -0.98 7.25
C GLY A 33 -5.82 -1.44 8.70
N GLY A 34 -7.02 -1.90 9.03
CA GLY A 34 -7.40 -2.47 10.33
C GLY A 34 -7.99 -3.87 10.14
N LYS A 35 -8.44 -4.51 11.23
CA LYS A 35 -8.97 -5.88 11.20
C LYS A 35 -10.14 -6.01 10.21
N GLY A 36 -9.85 -6.52 9.00
CA GLY A 36 -10.81 -6.71 7.91
C GLY A 36 -10.79 -5.66 6.78
N ASN A 37 -9.98 -4.60 6.87
CA ASN A 37 -9.93 -3.52 5.87
C ASN A 37 -8.57 -3.45 5.15
N GLU A 38 -8.61 -3.27 3.83
CA GLU A 38 -7.41 -3.03 3.02
C GLU A 38 -6.82 -1.63 3.29
N VAL A 39 -5.49 -1.54 3.18
CA VAL A 39 -4.80 -0.24 3.17
C VAL A 39 -5.00 0.39 1.79
N LEU A 40 -5.46 1.64 1.78
CA LEU A 40 -5.59 2.44 0.56
C LEU A 40 -4.53 3.52 0.53
N TYR A 41 -3.97 3.75 -0.66
CA TYR A 41 -2.92 4.71 -0.99
C TYR A 41 -3.38 5.64 -2.10
#